data_AF-A0A2S4KGB3-F1
#
_entry.id   AF-A0A2S4KGB3-F1
#
_cell.length_a   1.000
_cell.length_b   1.000
_cell.length_c   1.000
_cell.angle_alpha   90.00
_cell.angle_beta   90.00
_cell.angle_gamma   90.00
#
_symmetry.space_group_name_H-M   'P 1'
#
loop_
_entity.id
_entity.type
_entity.pdbx_description
1 polymer ?
#
loop_
_entity_poly.entity_id
_entity_poly.type
_entity_poly.pdbx_seq_one_letter_code
_entity_poly.pdbx_strand_id
1 'polypeptide(L)'
;MNAPATASPSQGIKLVPMQVLIRGRIDAVRRHDKTTYTRIVTPAPDPYSRPQTVEVRSRQRLGQTGDEITVLAQLGGYTRKPFRSIDKETGETTMVTPVDHTVDAVE
;
A
#
# COMPACT_ATOMS: atom_id res chain seq x y z
N MET A 1 -38.04 -23.64 12.84
CA MET A 1 -36.70 -24.15 12.49
C MET A 1 -36.17 -23.27 11.36
N ASN A 2 -35.19 -22.42 11.62
CA ASN A 2 -34.59 -21.55 10.59
C ASN A 2 -33.31 -22.21 10.08
N ALA A 3 -33.27 -22.53 8.79
CA ALA A 3 -32.08 -23.05 8.13
C ALA A 3 -30.99 -21.97 8.06
N PRO A 4 -29.69 -22.30 8.22
CA PRO A 4 -28.64 -21.34 7.99
C PRO A 4 -28.49 -21.09 6.49
N ALA A 5 -28.51 -19.81 6.09
CA ALA A 5 -28.23 -19.37 4.74
C ALA A 5 -26.81 -19.82 4.36
N THR A 6 -26.71 -20.67 3.34
CA THR A 6 -25.43 -21.09 2.77
C THR A 6 -24.84 -19.90 2.02
N ALA A 7 -23.77 -19.32 2.55
CA ALA A 7 -23.05 -18.24 1.88
C ALA A 7 -22.45 -18.80 0.57
N SER A 8 -22.83 -18.19 -0.55
CA SER A 8 -22.31 -18.50 -1.88
C SER A 8 -20.78 -18.37 -1.93
N PRO A 9 -20.06 -19.19 -2.73
CA PRO A 9 -18.61 -19.09 -2.85
C PRO A 9 -18.23 -17.72 -3.39
N SER A 10 -17.39 -16.99 -2.67
CA SER A 10 -16.87 -15.69 -3.08
C SER A 10 -16.14 -15.85 -4.42
N GLN A 11 -16.59 -15.13 -5.46
CA GLN A 11 -15.79 -14.96 -6.65
C GLN A 11 -14.45 -14.36 -6.23
N GLY A 12 -13.38 -15.14 -6.36
CA GLY A 12 -12.03 -14.68 -6.05
C GLY A 12 -11.71 -13.42 -6.85
N ILE A 13 -11.02 -12.47 -6.21
CA ILE A 13 -10.57 -11.26 -6.88
C ILE A 13 -9.64 -11.66 -8.03
N LYS A 14 -10.06 -11.45 -9.28
CA LYS A 14 -9.22 -11.67 -10.45
C LYS A 14 -8.23 -10.51 -10.57
N LEU A 15 -6.98 -10.76 -10.21
CA LEU A 15 -5.90 -9.79 -10.37
C LEU A 15 -5.56 -9.61 -11.86
N VAL A 16 -5.43 -8.36 -12.30
CA VAL A 16 -4.76 -8.05 -13.57
C VAL A 16 -3.28 -7.71 -13.33
N PRO A 17 -2.42 -7.75 -14.37
CA PRO A 17 -1.01 -7.41 -14.20
C PRO A 17 -0.80 -6.06 -13.51
N MET A 18 0.24 -5.97 -12.68
CA MET A 18 0.58 -4.79 -11.90
C MET A 18 -0.45 -4.39 -10.85
N GLN A 19 -1.43 -5.24 -10.52
CA GLN A 19 -2.26 -5.05 -9.33
C GLN A 19 -1.69 -5.76 -8.10
N VAL A 20 -1.91 -5.16 -6.95
CA VAL A 20 -1.55 -5.67 -5.63
C VAL A 20 -2.78 -5.70 -4.73
N LEU A 21 -2.95 -6.79 -4.01
CA LEU A 21 -3.97 -6.91 -2.96
C LEU A 21 -3.31 -6.62 -1.61
N ILE A 22 -3.79 -5.59 -0.93
CA ILE A 22 -3.22 -5.14 0.34
C ILE A 22 -4.24 -5.39 1.44
N ARG A 23 -3.82 -6.11 2.48
CA ARG A 23 -4.63 -6.34 3.67
C ARG A 23 -3.86 -5.87 4.90
N GLY A 24 -4.54 -5.13 5.78
CA GLY A 24 -3.93 -4.65 7.01
C GLY A 24 -4.81 -3.67 7.75
N ARG A 25 -4.25 -3.04 8.78
CA ARG A 25 -4.93 -2.05 9.62
C ARG A 25 -4.52 -0.64 9.22
N ILE A 26 -5.49 0.27 9.09
CA ILE A 26 -5.23 1.68 8.84
C ILE A 26 -4.62 2.31 10.10
N ASP A 27 -3.45 2.92 9.98
CA ASP A 27 -2.80 3.64 11.09
C ASP A 27 -2.90 5.17 10.95
N ALA A 28 -2.97 5.68 9.71
CA ALA A 28 -3.15 7.09 9.43
C ALA A 28 -3.93 7.34 8.14
N VAL A 29 -4.70 8.43 8.14
CA VAL A 29 -5.36 8.95 6.94
C VAL A 29 -5.07 10.44 6.84
N ARG A 30 -4.56 10.87 5.68
CA ARG A 30 -4.33 12.29 5.36
C ARG A 30 -4.95 12.63 4.03
N ARG A 31 -5.40 13.86 3.86
CA ARG A 31 -5.89 14.38 2.58
C ARG A 31 -5.04 15.56 2.16
N HIS A 32 -4.63 15.57 0.90
CA HIS A 32 -3.97 16.71 0.29
C HIS A 32 -4.57 16.92 -1.10
N ASP A 33 -5.15 18.11 -1.30
CA ASP A 33 -5.93 18.45 -2.50
C ASP A 33 -7.04 17.41 -2.76
N LYS A 34 -7.04 16.76 -3.93
CA LYS A 34 -8.04 15.76 -4.34
C LYS A 34 -7.66 14.32 -3.99
N THR A 35 -6.50 14.12 -3.35
CA THR A 35 -5.97 12.78 -3.05
C THR A 35 -6.06 12.49 -1.55
N THR A 36 -6.72 11.39 -1.22
CA THR A 36 -6.67 10.76 0.10
C THR A 36 -5.52 9.76 0.12
N TYR A 37 -4.66 9.87 1.12
CA TYR A 37 -3.57 8.94 1.38
C TYR A 37 -3.91 8.16 2.64
N THR A 38 -4.04 6.86 2.50
CA THR A 38 -4.36 5.92 3.59
C THR A 38 -3.13 5.08 3.85
N ARG A 39 -2.56 5.19 5.05
CA ARG A 39 -1.42 4.38 5.46
C ARG A 39 -1.93 3.13 6.17
N ILE A 40 -1.45 1.98 5.70
CA ILE A 40 -1.88 0.65 6.11
C ILE A 40 -0.66 -0.09 6.64
N VAL A 41 -0.76 -0.59 7.85
CA VAL A 41 0.20 -1.53 8.44
C VAL A 41 -0.29 -2.93 8.14
N THR A 42 0.50 -3.67 7.39
CA THR A 42 0.20 -5.06 7.00
C THR A 42 0.57 -6.04 8.13
N PRO A 43 0.01 -7.26 8.15
CA PRO A 43 0.46 -8.29 9.08
C PRO A 43 1.97 -8.55 8.92
N ALA A 44 2.68 -8.72 10.03
CA ALA A 44 4.07 -9.15 9.97
C ALA A 44 4.15 -10.57 9.39
N PRO A 45 5.20 -10.90 8.62
CA PRO A 45 5.39 -12.25 8.08
C PRO A 45 5.67 -13.28 9.16
N ASP A 46 6.22 -12.85 10.30
CA ASP A 46 6.50 -13.64 11.50
C ASP A 46 6.45 -12.76 12.77
N PRO A 47 6.45 -13.33 13.98
CA PRO A 47 6.32 -12.56 15.23
C PRO A 47 7.46 -11.60 15.56
N TYR A 48 8.64 -11.76 14.97
CA TYR A 48 9.84 -10.96 15.28
C TYR A 48 10.14 -9.92 14.20
N SER A 49 9.53 -10.06 13.03
CA SER A 49 9.65 -9.09 11.93
C SER A 49 8.82 -7.83 12.14
N ARG A 50 9.34 -6.71 11.65
CA ARG A 50 8.58 -5.46 11.60
C ARG A 50 7.53 -5.53 10.50
N PRO A 51 6.26 -5.18 10.78
CA PRO A 51 5.23 -5.01 9.76
C PRO A 51 5.66 -4.12 8.60
N GLN A 52 5.26 -4.47 7.38
CA GLN A 52 5.39 -3.58 6.24
C GLN A 52 4.29 -2.51 6.31
N THR A 53 4.65 -1.27 5.97
CA THR A 53 3.72 -0.15 5.85
C THR A 53 3.56 0.23 4.38
N VAL A 54 2.32 0.41 3.94
CA VAL A 54 1.97 0.80 2.56
C VAL A 54 1.09 2.04 2.60
N GLU A 55 1.38 3.05 1.78
CA GLU A 55 0.50 4.22 1.60
C GLU A 55 -0.29 4.07 0.29
N VAL A 56 -1.61 4.02 0.40
CA VAL A 56 -2.53 3.88 -0.74
C VAL A 56 -3.20 5.22 -1.03
N ARG A 57 -3.12 5.64 -2.30
CA ARG A 57 -3.77 6.85 -2.82
C ARG A 57 -5.16 6.52 -3.34
N SER A 58 -6.12 7.42 -3.12
CA SER A 58 -7.53 7.23 -3.51
C SER A 58 -8.22 8.58 -3.62
N ARG A 59 -9.34 8.66 -4.36
CA ARG A 59 -10.18 9.87 -4.41
C ARG A 59 -11.06 9.97 -3.17
N GLN A 60 -11.61 8.82 -2.77
CA GLN A 60 -12.46 8.68 -1.59
C GLN A 60 -11.66 8.15 -0.40
N ARG A 61 -12.25 8.21 0.80
CA ARG A 61 -11.63 7.65 1.99
C ARG A 61 -11.88 6.15 2.04
N LEU A 62 -10.81 5.35 2.19
CA LEU A 62 -10.91 3.88 2.21
C LEU A 62 -11.38 3.32 3.56
N GLY A 63 -11.26 4.11 4.63
CA GLY A 63 -11.65 3.73 5.99
C GLY A 63 -11.13 4.72 7.03
N GLN A 64 -11.20 4.36 8.30
CA GLN A 64 -10.75 5.15 9.45
C GLN A 64 -9.57 4.48 10.14
N THR A 65 -8.80 5.25 10.91
CA THR A 65 -7.71 4.69 11.73
C THR A 65 -8.27 3.63 12.68
N GLY A 66 -7.64 2.47 12.70
CA GLY A 66 -8.10 1.31 13.46
C GLY A 66 -8.81 0.25 12.62
N ASP A 67 -9.36 0.60 11.45
CA ASP A 67 -10.07 -0.34 10.59
C ASP A 67 -9.11 -1.37 9.97
N GLU A 68 -9.51 -2.64 9.99
CA GLU A 68 -8.91 -3.66 9.14
C GLU A 68 -9.57 -3.65 7.76
N ILE A 69 -8.77 -3.47 6.71
CA ILE A 69 -9.24 -3.39 5.34
C ILE A 69 -8.51 -4.36 4.42
N THR A 70 -9.17 -4.73 3.33
CA THR A 70 -8.55 -5.36 2.16
C THR A 70 -8.84 -4.49 0.95
N VAL A 71 -7.80 -3.99 0.29
CA VAL A 71 -7.90 -3.08 -0.85
C VAL A 71 -7.11 -3.61 -2.03
N LEU A 72 -7.75 -3.62 -3.20
CA LEU A 72 -7.07 -3.86 -4.47
C LEU A 72 -6.53 -2.53 -4.99
N ALA A 73 -5.26 -2.52 -5.38
CA ALA A 73 -4.60 -1.31 -5.86
C ALA A 73 -3.75 -1.59 -7.10
N GLN A 74 -3.56 -0.58 -7.93
CA GLN A 74 -2.64 -0.54 -9.04
C GLN A 74 -1.25 -0.12 -8.54
N LEU A 75 -0.25 -0.96 -8.79
CA LEU A 75 1.16 -0.60 -8.61
C LEU A 75 1.63 0.20 -9.82
N GLY A 76 2.14 1.38 -9.56
CA GLY A 76 2.79 2.25 -10.52
C GLY A 76 4.10 2.78 -9.96
N GLY A 77 4.67 3.77 -10.64
CA GLY A 77 5.91 4.40 -10.22
C GLY A 77 6.62 5.08 -11.37
N TYR A 78 7.70 5.79 -11.03
CA TYR A 78 8.56 6.44 -12.00
C TYR A 78 9.96 6.65 -11.42
N THR A 79 10.95 6.75 -12.31
CA THR A 79 12.31 7.13 -11.95
C THR A 79 12.39 8.63 -11.73
N ARG A 80 13.06 9.07 -10.67
CA ARG A 80 13.41 10.48 -10.47
C ARG A 80 14.73 10.83 -11.15
N LYS A 81 15.00 12.13 -11.23
CA LYS A 81 16.29 12.65 -11.70
C LYS A 81 17.43 12.06 -10.84
N PRO A 82 18.50 11.53 -11.45
CA PRO A 82 19.65 11.04 -10.70
C PRO A 82 20.31 12.16 -9.89
N PHE A 83 20.81 11.83 -8.71
CA PHE A 83 21.58 12.76 -7.86
C PHE A 83 22.83 12.08 -7.29
N ARG A 84 23.84 12.89 -6.95
CA ARG A 84 25.04 12.42 -6.25
C ARG A 84 24.72 12.24 -4.77
N SER A 85 24.89 11.03 -4.28
CA SER A 85 24.85 10.71 -2.85
C SER A 85 26.28 10.59 -2.36
N ILE A 86 26.58 11.25 -1.24
CA ILE A 86 27.88 11.15 -0.56
C ILE A 86 27.65 10.32 0.69
N ASP A 87 28.36 9.20 0.80
CA ASP A 87 28.40 8.42 2.02
C ASP A 87 29.08 9.25 3.13
N LYS A 88 28.41 9.41 4.27
CA LYS A 88 28.90 10.26 5.36
C LYS A 88 30.03 9.62 6.16
N GLU A 89 30.18 8.30 6.12
CA GLU A 89 31.21 7.56 6.84
C GLU A 89 32.46 7.38 5.96
N THR A 90 32.30 7.05 4.67
CA THR A 90 33.43 6.74 3.78
C THR A 90 33.83 7.90 2.87
N GLY A 91 32.97 8.90 2.66
CA GLY A 91 33.19 9.99 1.70
C GLY A 91 33.00 9.59 0.24
N GLU A 92 32.61 8.33 -0.05
CA GLU A 92 32.40 7.85 -1.40
C GLU A 92 31.22 8.57 -2.07
N THR A 93 31.42 9.01 -3.32
CA THR A 93 30.37 9.67 -4.10
C THR A 93 29.79 8.69 -5.12
N THR A 94 28.49 8.39 -4.98
CA THR A 94 27.77 7.50 -5.90
C THR A 94 26.64 8.25 -6.61
N MET A 95 26.42 7.92 -7.88
CA MET A 95 25.24 8.38 -8.63
C MET A 95 24.03 7.48 -8.31
N VAL A 96 22.98 8.05 -7.73
CA VAL A 96 21.75 7.34 -7.38
C VAL A 96 20.61 7.79 -8.28
N THR A 97 19.88 6.84 -8.87
CA THR A 97 18.64 7.10 -9.61
C THR A 97 17.47 6.55 -8.80
N PRO A 98 16.69 7.40 -8.11
CA PRO A 98 15.60 6.92 -7.26
C PRO A 98 14.46 6.35 -8.11
N VAL A 99 13.84 5.28 -7.61
CA VAL A 99 12.59 4.73 -8.16
C VAL A 99 11.51 4.93 -7.10
N ASP A 100 10.54 5.77 -7.43
CA ASP A 100 9.36 5.94 -6.60
C ASP A 100 8.28 4.97 -7.05
N HIS A 101 7.73 4.21 -6.12
CA HIS A 101 6.54 3.41 -6.37
C HIS A 101 5.31 4.18 -5.91
N THR A 102 4.21 3.99 -6.63
CA THR A 102 2.90 4.51 -6.25
C THR A 102 1.89 3.37 -6.16
N VAL A 103 0.98 3.48 -5.21
CA VAL A 103 -0.08 2.50 -4.99
C VAL A 103 -1.41 3.25 -5.03
N ASP A 104 -2.20 2.99 -6.05
CA ASP A 104 -3.46 3.69 -6.32
C ASP A 104 -4.63 2.72 -6.17
N ALA A 105 -5.58 3.00 -5.28
CA ALA A 105 -6.76 2.16 -5.11
C ALA A 105 -7.52 2.02 -6.44
N VAL A 106 -7.94 0.79 -6.73
CA VAL A 106 -8.85 0.51 -7.84
C VAL A 106 -10.25 0.87 -7.38
N GLU A 107 -10.83 1.92 -7.96
CA GLU A 107 -12.17 2.47 -7.66
C GLU A 107 -13.18 2.12 -8.76
#